data_AF-A0A0F8WZK7-F1
#
_entry.id   AF-A0A0F8WZK7-F1
#
_cell.length_a   1.000
_cell.length_b   1.000
_cell.length_c   1.000
_cell.angle_alpha   90.00
_cell.angle_beta   90.00
_cell.angle_gamma   90.00
#
_symmetry.space_group_name_H-M   'P 1'
#
loop_
_entity.id
_entity.type
_entity.pdbx_description
1 polymer ?
#
loop_
_entity_poly.entity_id
_entity_poly.type
_entity_poly.pdbx_seq_one_letter_code
_entity_poly.pdbx_strand_id
1 'polypeptide(L)'
;WRGRDINSWSLPLCLQKELLRKVLKAQEQVNAKAPPGEKTVLIQDEELREIRRIWRSEQGDWGDAVSETVKAVTGKELPAEAADGFEFQADDAKVLTDVCATHDLPPRLMAQLLEAERSVRGLKRRTLIHRKIASILEQEWRDETTVLNERKERLEKNKSTSSNPLFETES
;
A
#
# COMPACT_ATOMS: atom_id res chain seq x y z
N TRP A 1 7.88 3.89 26.92
CA TRP A 1 8.62 3.02 25.98
C TRP A 1 8.08 1.60 26.05
N ARG A 2 6.92 1.35 25.43
CA ARG A 2 6.30 0.01 25.31
C ARG A 2 5.55 -0.05 23.98
N GLY A 3 5.76 -1.15 23.24
CA GLY A 3 4.83 -1.71 22.26
C GLY A 3 4.32 -0.77 21.17
N ARG A 4 5.16 -0.37 20.21
CA ARG A 4 4.65 -0.08 18.86
C ARG A 4 4.76 -1.35 18.06
N ASP A 5 3.61 -1.96 17.79
CA ASP A 5 3.48 -3.12 16.93
C ASP A 5 4.22 -2.88 15.60
N ILE A 6 5.05 -3.85 15.20
CA ILE A 6 5.79 -3.80 13.93
C ILE A 6 4.81 -3.78 12.74
N ASN A 7 3.57 -4.23 12.94
CA ASN A 7 2.48 -4.15 11.96
C ASN A 7 1.84 -2.74 11.84
N SER A 8 2.18 -1.79 12.70
CA SER A 8 1.63 -0.42 12.68
C SER A 8 2.24 0.47 11.60
N TRP A 9 3.24 -0.01 10.86
CA TRP A 9 3.96 0.76 9.84
C TRP A 9 3.50 0.45 8.42
N SER A 10 2.26 -0.01 8.23
CA SER A 10 1.67 -0.04 6.89
C SER A 10 1.44 1.40 6.42
N LEU A 11 2.51 2.03 5.94
CA LEU A 11 2.44 3.33 5.30
C LEU A 11 1.45 3.23 4.12
N PRO A 12 0.61 4.24 3.89
CA PRO A 12 -0.24 4.27 2.71
C PRO A 12 0.59 4.01 1.45
N LEU A 13 0.07 3.21 0.53
CA LEU A 13 0.77 2.86 -0.72
C LEU A 13 1.22 4.13 -1.48
N CYS A 14 0.46 5.22 -1.41
CA CYS A 14 0.83 6.52 -1.96
C CYS A 14 2.16 7.05 -1.39
N LEU A 15 2.35 6.97 -0.07
CA LEU A 15 3.58 7.41 0.59
C LEU A 15 4.76 6.51 0.24
N GLN A 16 4.52 5.20 0.15
CA GLN A 16 5.56 4.25 -0.26
C GLN A 16 6.03 4.54 -1.70
N LYS A 17 5.10 4.83 -2.62
CA LYS A 17 5.39 5.29 -3.99
C LYS A 17 6.20 6.58 -4.01
N GLU A 18 5.84 7.54 -3.16
CA GLU A 18 6.59 8.80 -3.04
C GLU A 18 8.01 8.59 -2.52
N LEU A 19 8.18 7.73 -1.51
CA LEU A 19 9.49 7.43 -0.94
C LEU A 19 10.38 6.75 -1.98
N LEU A 20 9.86 5.73 -2.67
CA LEU A 20 10.57 5.05 -3.75
C LEU A 20 11.01 6.05 -4.83
N ARG A 21 10.10 6.94 -5.25
CA ARG A 21 10.41 8.00 -6.21
C ARG A 21 11.51 8.94 -5.70
N LYS A 22 11.52 9.30 -4.42
CA LYS A 22 12.56 10.16 -3.83
C LYS A 22 13.93 9.47 -3.82
N VAL A 23 13.98 8.19 -3.46
CA VAL A 23 15.22 7.39 -3.47
C VAL A 23 15.79 7.30 -4.87
N LEU A 24 14.97 6.94 -5.87
CA LEU A 24 15.39 6.84 -7.27
C LEU A 24 15.89 8.20 -7.81
N LYS A 25 15.18 9.30 -7.51
CA LYS A 25 15.62 10.64 -7.89
C LYS A 25 16.94 11.03 -7.24
N ALA A 26 17.13 10.70 -5.96
CA ALA A 26 18.39 10.97 -5.26
C ALA A 26 19.54 10.19 -5.90
N GLN A 27 19.32 8.92 -6.26
CA GLN A 27 20.29 8.11 -6.99
C GLN A 27 20.70 8.73 -8.32
N GLU A 28 19.73 9.16 -9.14
CA GLU A 28 20.03 9.85 -10.41
C GLU A 28 20.79 11.17 -10.20
N GLN A 29 20.42 11.96 -9.18
CA GLN A 29 21.10 13.21 -8.88
C GLN A 29 22.55 13.02 -8.40
N VAL A 30 22.81 12.00 -7.59
CA VAL A 30 24.16 11.65 -7.14
C VAL A 30 24.98 11.16 -8.34
N ASN A 31 24.42 10.28 -9.15
CA ASN A 31 25.10 9.72 -10.33
C ASN A 31 25.36 10.75 -11.43
N ALA A 32 24.54 11.79 -11.55
CA ALA A 32 24.77 12.91 -12.46
C ALA A 32 25.97 13.78 -12.04
N LYS A 33 26.31 13.81 -10.75
CA LYS A 33 27.42 14.60 -10.19
C LYS A 33 28.68 13.75 -9.94
N ALA A 34 28.58 12.44 -10.07
CA ALA A 34 29.66 11.51 -9.78
C ALA A 34 30.76 11.54 -10.87
N PRO A 35 32.05 11.46 -10.49
CA PRO A 35 33.14 11.22 -11.43
C PRO A 35 32.93 9.94 -12.26
N PRO A 36 33.49 9.87 -13.49
CA PRO A 36 33.40 8.67 -14.31
C PRO A 36 34.01 7.47 -13.58
N GLY A 37 33.17 6.50 -13.20
CA GLY A 37 33.57 5.28 -12.48
C GLY A 37 33.01 5.15 -11.07
N GLU A 38 32.46 6.23 -10.49
CA GLU A 38 31.93 6.25 -9.10
C GLU A 38 30.40 6.33 -9.05
N LYS A 39 29.71 5.68 -10.00
CA LYS A 39 28.24 5.61 -9.95
C LYS A 39 27.82 4.77 -8.74
N THR A 40 27.00 5.36 -7.88
CA THR A 40 26.46 4.71 -6.70
C THR A 40 25.07 4.15 -7.01
N VAL A 41 24.83 2.91 -6.59
CA VAL A 41 23.51 2.28 -6.63
C VAL A 41 22.95 2.36 -5.21
N LEU A 42 21.89 3.16 -5.00
CA LEU A 42 21.23 3.28 -3.70
C LEU A 42 20.23 2.15 -3.48
N ILE A 43 19.56 1.74 -4.55
CA ILE A 43 18.63 0.61 -4.54
C ILE A 43 18.96 -0.35 -5.68
N GLN A 44 19.13 -1.62 -5.34
CA GLN A 44 19.45 -2.70 -6.29
C GLN A 44 18.19 -3.23 -6.98
N ASP A 45 18.38 -3.88 -8.13
CA ASP A 45 17.27 -4.50 -8.87
C ASP A 45 16.61 -5.63 -8.06
N GLU A 46 17.39 -6.34 -7.24
CA GLU A 46 16.92 -7.34 -6.27
C GLU A 46 15.98 -6.73 -5.21
N GLU A 47 16.32 -5.55 -4.70
CA GLU A 47 15.51 -4.87 -3.69
C GLU A 47 14.21 -4.33 -4.30
N LEU A 48 14.27 -3.81 -5.54
CA LEU A 48 13.10 -3.41 -6.29
C LEU A 48 12.15 -4.59 -6.56
N ARG A 49 12.69 -5.77 -6.85
CA ARG A 49 11.90 -7.00 -6.98
C ARG A 49 11.21 -7.39 -5.68
N GLU A 50 11.90 -7.29 -4.55
CA GLU A 50 11.29 -7.61 -3.26
C GLU A 50 10.17 -6.62 -2.90
N ILE A 51 10.36 -5.32 -3.16
CA ILE A 51 9.31 -4.30 -2.99
C ILE A 51 8.10 -4.64 -3.87
N ARG A 52 8.33 -5.01 -5.14
CA ARG A 52 7.28 -5.42 -6.08
C ARG A 52 6.51 -6.64 -5.55
N ARG A 53 7.20 -7.65 -5.02
CA ARG A 53 6.60 -8.84 -4.40
C ARG A 53 5.72 -8.48 -3.21
N ILE A 54 6.20 -7.62 -2.31
CA ILE A 54 5.46 -7.16 -1.13
C ILE A 54 4.22 -6.37 -1.53
N TRP A 55 4.33 -5.42 -2.45
CA TRP A 55 3.18 -4.59 -2.86
C TRP A 55 2.09 -5.41 -3.55
N ARG A 56 2.47 -6.39 -4.37
CA ARG A 56 1.50 -7.30 -4.99
C ARG A 56 0.81 -8.19 -3.96
N SER A 57 1.60 -8.85 -3.11
CA SER A 57 1.09 -9.89 -2.21
C SER A 57 0.37 -9.34 -0.97
N GLU A 58 0.83 -8.21 -0.43
CA GLU A 58 0.29 -7.64 0.82
C GLU A 58 -0.64 -6.45 0.56
N GLN A 59 -0.38 -5.66 -0.48
CA GLN A 59 -1.17 -4.45 -0.77
C GLN A 59 -2.20 -4.64 -1.88
N GLY A 60 -2.12 -5.74 -2.64
CA GLY A 60 -2.99 -6.02 -3.79
C GLY A 60 -2.68 -5.16 -5.02
N ASP A 61 -1.45 -4.68 -5.15
CA ASP A 61 -1.03 -3.82 -6.27
C ASP A 61 -0.74 -4.63 -7.54
N TRP A 62 -1.77 -5.09 -8.23
CA TRP A 62 -1.65 -5.85 -9.48
C TRP A 62 -1.21 -5.01 -10.68
N GLY A 63 -1.33 -3.68 -10.58
CA GLY A 63 -0.91 -2.72 -11.61
C GLY A 63 0.61 -2.53 -11.73
N ASP A 64 1.41 -3.15 -10.85
CA ASP A 64 2.87 -3.09 -10.88
C ASP A 64 3.44 -1.66 -10.80
N ALA A 65 3.00 -0.90 -9.80
CA ALA A 65 3.38 0.50 -9.67
C ALA A 65 4.88 0.71 -9.42
N VAL A 66 5.61 -0.33 -8.97
CA VAL A 66 7.07 -0.30 -8.84
C VAL A 66 7.72 -0.14 -10.20
N SER A 67 7.36 -1.00 -11.17
CA SER A 67 7.88 -0.92 -12.55
C SER A 67 7.54 0.41 -13.21
N GLU A 68 6.30 0.89 -13.04
CA GLU A 68 5.89 2.20 -13.55
C GLU A 68 6.72 3.34 -12.95
N THR A 69 6.97 3.31 -11.64
CA THR A 69 7.74 4.35 -10.93
C THR A 69 9.20 4.34 -11.36
N VAL A 70 9.82 3.17 -11.50
CA VAL A 70 11.21 3.04 -11.95
C VAL A 70 11.36 3.51 -13.39
N LYS A 71 10.47 3.09 -14.28
CA LYS A 71 10.47 3.52 -15.69
C LYS A 71 10.27 5.03 -15.82
N ALA A 72 9.39 5.63 -15.01
CA ALA A 72 9.13 7.07 -15.03
C ALA A 72 10.31 7.91 -14.53
N VAL A 73 11.11 7.42 -13.57
CA VAL A 73 12.21 8.19 -12.97
C VAL A 73 13.54 7.94 -13.68
N THR A 74 13.87 6.68 -13.93
CA THR A 74 15.19 6.27 -14.44
C THR A 74 15.16 5.97 -15.95
N GLY A 75 13.97 5.82 -16.55
CA GLY A 75 13.83 5.45 -17.97
C GLY A 75 14.21 4.01 -18.30
N LYS A 76 14.63 3.22 -17.29
CA LYS A 76 14.98 1.80 -17.42
C LYS A 76 13.79 0.94 -17.05
N GLU A 77 13.68 -0.19 -17.73
CA GLU A 77 12.68 -1.20 -17.44
C GLU A 77 13.24 -2.21 -16.45
N LEU A 78 12.48 -2.50 -15.39
CA LEU A 78 12.83 -3.56 -14.46
C LEU A 78 12.74 -4.91 -15.20
N PRO A 79 13.72 -5.81 -15.05
CA PRO A 79 13.66 -7.11 -15.68
C PRO A 79 12.40 -7.85 -15.23
N ALA A 80 11.59 -8.27 -16.20
CA ALA A 80 10.43 -9.09 -15.94
C ALA A 80 10.91 -10.45 -15.40
N GLU A 81 10.54 -10.77 -14.17
CA GLU A 81 10.63 -12.16 -13.71
C GLU A 81 9.71 -13.01 -14.58
N ALA A 82 10.07 -14.28 -14.78
CA ALA A 82 9.18 -15.25 -15.36
C ALA A 82 7.96 -15.34 -14.44
N ALA A 83 6.88 -14.66 -14.81
CA ALA A 83 5.64 -14.68 -14.07
C ALA A 83 5.23 -16.15 -13.97
N ASP A 84 5.20 -16.67 -12.75
CA ASP A 84 4.55 -17.94 -12.52
C ASP A 84 3.11 -17.76 -13.00
N GLY A 85 2.58 -18.65 -13.86
CA GLY A 85 1.33 -18.43 -14.61
C GLY A 85 0.06 -18.26 -13.75
N PHE A 86 0.23 -18.13 -12.43
CA PHE A 86 -0.77 -17.95 -11.41
C PHE A 86 -0.73 -16.54 -10.76
N GLU A 87 0.07 -15.59 -11.26
CA GLU A 87 0.03 -14.19 -10.79
C GLU A 87 -1.04 -13.37 -11.52
N PHE A 88 -1.74 -12.51 -10.76
CA PHE A 88 -2.66 -11.53 -11.33
C PHE A 88 -1.88 -10.41 -12.01
N GLN A 89 -2.33 -10.00 -13.19
CA GLN A 89 -1.72 -8.95 -14.01
C GLN A 89 -2.52 -7.65 -13.96
N ALA A 90 -1.94 -6.61 -14.57
CA ALA A 90 -2.59 -5.30 -14.69
C ALA A 90 -3.95 -5.36 -15.40
N ASP A 91 -4.15 -6.29 -16.33
CA ASP A 91 -5.44 -6.49 -16.99
C ASP A 91 -6.48 -7.14 -16.08
N ASP A 92 -6.09 -8.08 -15.21
CA ASP A 92 -6.98 -8.63 -14.17
C ASP A 92 -7.42 -7.54 -13.18
N ALA A 93 -6.56 -6.56 -12.92
CA ALA A 93 -6.87 -5.43 -12.06
C ALA A 93 -7.98 -4.54 -12.65
N LYS A 94 -7.98 -4.35 -13.97
CA LYS A 94 -9.04 -3.62 -14.68
C LYS A 94 -10.37 -4.36 -14.56
N VAL A 95 -10.36 -5.66 -14.85
CA VAL A 95 -11.56 -6.51 -14.73
C VAL A 95 -12.10 -6.49 -13.31
N LEU A 96 -11.23 -6.59 -12.31
CA LEU A 96 -11.64 -6.52 -10.91
C LEU A 96 -12.29 -5.17 -10.59
N THR A 97 -11.71 -4.07 -11.08
CA THR A 97 -12.24 -2.72 -10.87
C THR A 97 -13.63 -2.56 -11.48
N ASP A 98 -13.83 -3.06 -12.71
CA ASP A 98 -15.12 -3.00 -13.41
C ASP A 98 -16.21 -3.80 -12.68
N VAL A 99 -15.88 -5.00 -12.20
CA VAL A 99 -16.80 -5.84 -11.41
C VAL A 99 -17.12 -5.18 -10.07
N CYS A 100 -16.11 -4.64 -9.39
CA CYS A 100 -16.27 -3.96 -8.11
C CYS A 100 -17.13 -2.69 -8.23
N ALA A 101 -16.98 -1.91 -9.31
CA ALA A 101 -17.79 -0.74 -9.59
C ALA A 101 -19.27 -1.09 -9.77
N THR A 102 -19.58 -2.27 -10.34
CA THR A 102 -20.96 -2.75 -10.51
C THR A 102 -21.63 -3.11 -9.17
N HIS A 103 -20.84 -3.49 -8.16
CA HIS A 103 -21.34 -3.98 -6.87
C HIS A 103 -21.08 -3.02 -5.70
N ASP A 104 -20.56 -1.81 -5.97
CA ASP A 104 -20.17 -0.82 -4.95
C ASP A 104 -19.19 -1.40 -3.90
N LEU A 105 -18.24 -2.21 -4.36
CA LEU A 105 -17.22 -2.83 -3.52
C LEU A 105 -15.86 -2.14 -3.70
N PRO A 106 -15.06 -1.98 -2.63
CA PRO A 106 -13.69 -1.48 -2.76
C PRO A 106 -12.80 -2.46 -3.53
N PRO A 107 -12.19 -2.07 -4.67
CA PRO A 107 -11.36 -2.99 -5.47
C PRO A 107 -10.17 -3.55 -4.70
N ARG A 108 -9.57 -2.74 -3.82
CA ARG A 108 -8.42 -3.14 -3.01
C ARG A 108 -8.76 -4.24 -2.00
N LEU A 109 -9.96 -4.20 -1.42
CA LEU A 109 -10.45 -5.26 -0.53
C LEU A 109 -10.51 -6.59 -1.30
N MET A 110 -11.15 -6.57 -2.47
CA MET A 110 -11.31 -7.77 -3.28
C MET A 110 -9.97 -8.33 -3.77
N ALA A 111 -9.04 -7.45 -4.17
CA ALA A 111 -7.69 -7.85 -4.56
C ALA A 111 -6.96 -8.58 -3.42
N GLN A 112 -7.05 -8.07 -2.19
CA GLN A 112 -6.44 -8.72 -1.03
C GLN A 112 -7.09 -10.05 -0.66
N LEU A 113 -8.42 -10.16 -0.78
CA LEU A 113 -9.11 -11.41 -0.53
C LEU A 113 -8.71 -12.49 -1.56
N LEU A 114 -8.65 -12.13 -2.83
CA LEU A 114 -8.21 -13.04 -3.89
C LEU A 114 -6.75 -13.46 -3.71
N GLU A 115 -5.89 -12.54 -3.29
CA GLU A 115 -4.49 -12.81 -2.97
C GLU A 115 -4.35 -13.70 -1.72
N ALA A 116 -5.20 -13.50 -0.71
CA ALA A 116 -5.26 -14.36 0.47
C ALA A 116 -5.67 -15.79 0.10
N GLU A 117 -6.70 -15.97 -0.72
CA GLU A 117 -7.12 -17.28 -1.24
C GLU A 117 -6.01 -17.95 -2.05
N ARG A 118 -5.37 -17.19 -2.94
CA ARG A 118 -4.24 -17.66 -3.76
C ARG A 118 -3.08 -18.16 -2.91
N SER A 119 -2.73 -17.43 -1.84
CA SER A 119 -1.60 -17.79 -0.96
C SER A 119 -1.77 -19.13 -0.22
N VAL A 120 -3.01 -19.65 -0.14
CA VAL A 120 -3.32 -20.92 0.54
C VAL A 120 -3.59 -22.04 -0.46
N ARG A 121 -3.62 -21.74 -1.77
CA ARG A 121 -3.81 -22.73 -2.84
C ARG A 121 -2.66 -23.73 -2.82
N GLY A 122 -2.98 -25.02 -2.67
CA GLY A 122 -2.00 -26.11 -2.61
C GLY A 122 -1.64 -26.57 -1.18
N LEU A 123 -2.07 -25.86 -0.14
CA LEU A 123 -1.90 -26.31 1.24
C LEU A 123 -2.98 -27.34 1.63
N LYS A 124 -2.54 -28.48 2.20
CA LYS A 124 -3.44 -29.55 2.69
C LYS A 124 -4.35 -29.10 3.85
N ARG A 125 -4.01 -28.03 4.56
CA ARG A 125 -4.79 -27.46 5.67
C ARG A 125 -5.04 -25.98 5.41
N ARG A 126 -6.31 -25.59 5.34
CA ARG A 126 -6.75 -24.21 5.08
C ARG A 126 -7.10 -23.41 6.34
N THR A 127 -6.85 -23.95 7.54
CA THR A 127 -7.28 -23.34 8.81
C THR A 127 -6.71 -21.94 9.06
N LEU A 128 -5.56 -21.60 8.47
CA LEU A 128 -4.94 -20.28 8.61
C LEU A 128 -5.62 -19.19 7.76
N ILE A 129 -6.40 -19.56 6.75
CA ILE A 129 -7.02 -18.58 5.83
C ILE A 129 -8.06 -17.72 6.53
N HIS A 130 -8.86 -18.30 7.44
CA HIS A 130 -9.92 -17.58 8.13
C HIS A 130 -9.37 -16.44 8.98
N ARG A 131 -8.18 -16.62 9.59
CA ARG A 131 -7.51 -15.54 10.33
C ARG A 131 -7.05 -14.42 9.41
N LYS A 132 -6.50 -14.76 8.24
CA LYS A 132 -6.06 -13.77 7.24
C LYS A 132 -7.24 -13.00 6.67
N ILE A 133 -8.32 -13.69 6.31
CA ILE A 133 -9.58 -13.07 5.84
C ILE A 133 -10.16 -12.15 6.92
N ALA A 134 -10.26 -12.60 8.17
CA ALA A 134 -10.75 -11.77 9.27
C ALA A 134 -9.90 -10.50 9.44
N SER A 135 -8.57 -10.65 9.40
CA SER A 135 -7.65 -9.51 9.50
C SER A 135 -7.78 -8.53 8.32
N ILE A 136 -8.08 -9.00 7.11
CA ILE A 136 -8.36 -8.15 5.94
C ILE A 136 -9.69 -7.41 6.18
N LEU A 137 -10.75 -8.12 6.55
CA LEU A 137 -12.07 -7.51 6.77
C LEU A 137 -12.10 -6.47 7.92
N GLU A 138 -11.21 -6.60 8.91
CA GLU A 138 -11.08 -5.65 10.02
C GLU A 138 -10.42 -4.31 9.61
N GLN A 139 -9.76 -4.25 8.44
CA GLN A 139 -9.14 -3.02 7.95
C GLN A 139 -10.18 -1.99 7.49
N GLU A 140 -9.75 -0.73 7.40
CA GLU A 140 -10.56 0.35 6.84
C GLU A 140 -10.41 0.39 5.32
N TRP A 141 -11.52 0.17 4.62
CA TRP A 141 -11.57 0.06 3.16
C TRP A 141 -12.19 1.27 2.47
N ARG A 142 -12.77 2.18 3.26
CA ARG A 142 -13.31 3.44 2.74
C ARG A 142 -12.17 4.35 2.29
N ASP A 143 -12.52 5.30 1.43
CA ASP A 143 -11.55 6.26 0.93
C ASP A 143 -10.90 7.06 2.07
N GLU A 144 -9.59 7.30 1.94
CA GLU A 144 -8.78 7.95 2.96
C GLU A 144 -9.31 9.35 3.26
N THR A 145 -9.75 10.08 2.23
CA THR A 145 -10.25 11.44 2.37
C THR A 145 -11.50 11.49 3.24
N THR A 146 -12.45 10.58 3.02
CA THR A 146 -13.68 10.44 3.79
C THR A 146 -13.38 10.15 5.26
N VAL A 147 -12.49 9.18 5.52
CA VAL A 147 -12.13 8.78 6.89
C VAL A 147 -11.40 9.90 7.63
N LEU A 148 -10.48 10.61 6.97
CA LEU A 148 -9.76 11.73 7.57
C LEU A 148 -10.68 12.90 7.89
N ASN A 149 -11.64 13.20 7.01
CA ASN A 149 -12.60 14.27 7.24
C ASN A 149 -13.54 13.95 8.41
N GLU A 150 -14.09 12.74 8.48
CA GLU A 150 -14.90 12.30 9.63
C GLU A 150 -14.10 12.38 10.95
N ARG A 151 -12.82 11.99 10.93
CA ARG A 151 -11.95 12.08 12.12
C ARG A 151 -11.70 13.53 12.52
N LYS A 152 -11.43 14.42 11.56
CA LYS A 152 -11.26 15.86 11.82
C LYS A 152 -12.53 16.45 12.42
N GLU A 153 -13.70 16.14 11.86
CA GLU A 153 -14.99 16.61 12.38
C GLU A 153 -15.25 16.13 13.82
N ARG A 154 -14.92 14.88 14.14
CA ARG A 154 -15.02 14.36 15.52
C ARG A 154 -14.09 15.09 16.48
N LEU A 155 -12.87 15.42 16.04
CA LEU A 155 -11.91 16.19 16.85
C LEU A 155 -12.42 17.62 17.10
N GLU A 156 -12.97 18.28 16.08
CA GLU A 156 -13.56 19.62 16.21
C GLU A 156 -14.79 19.61 17.13
N LYS A 157 -15.68 18.61 17.01
CA LYS A 157 -16.83 18.44 17.93
C LYS A 157 -16.42 18.19 19.38
N ASN A 158 -15.36 17.42 19.61
CA ASN A 158 -14.83 17.20 20.95
C ASN A 158 -14.19 18.48 21.53
N LYS A 159 -13.54 19.29 20.68
CA LYS A 159 -12.96 20.58 21.07
C LYS A 159 -14.03 21.62 21.43
N SER A 160 -15.14 21.68 20.68
CA SER A 160 -16.28 22.54 21.01
C SER A 160 -17.01 22.08 22.28
N THR A 161 -17.07 20.77 22.53
CA THR A 161 -17.68 20.22 23.76
C THR A 161 -16.81 20.49 25.00
N SER A 162 -15.48 20.44 24.86
CA SER A 162 -14.54 20.84 25.92
C SER A 162 -14.54 22.36 26.19
N SER A 163 -15.02 23.17 25.24
CA SER A 163 -15.08 24.63 25.33
C SER A 163 -16.36 25.15 25.98
N ASN A 164 -17.29 24.27 26.38
CA ASN A 164 -18.52 24.67 27.06
C ASN A 164 -18.31 24.47 28.58
N PRO A 165 -17.96 25.51 29.35
CA PRO A 165 -17.77 25.35 30.79
C PRO A 165 -19.16 25.18 31.41
N LEU A 166 -19.50 23.94 31.76
CA LEU A 166 -20.73 23.56 32.45
C LEU A 166 -20.76 24.00 33.93
N PHE A 167 -20.07 25.09 34.27
CA PHE A 167 -19.97 25.69 35.59
C PHE A 167 -20.19 27.20 35.51
N GLU A 168 -21.40 27.60 35.14
CA GLU A 168 -22.02 28.81 35.68
C GLU A 168 -23.35 28.40 36.29
N THR A 169 -23.29 27.79 37.48
CA THR A 169 -24.48 27.68 38.35
C THR A 169 -24.25 28.54 39.58
N GLU A 170 -24.88 29.72 39.49
CA GLU A 170 -25.60 30.46 40.54
C GLU A 170 -24.79 31.28 41.56
N SER A 171 -25.21 32.56 41.64
CA SER A 171 -24.81 33.61 42.57
C SER A 171 -25.45 33.48 43.94
#